data_AF-A0A812L9G0-F1
#
_entry.id   AF-A0A812L9G0-F1
#
_cell.length_a   1.000
_cell.length_b   1.000
_cell.length_c   1.000
_cell.angle_alpha   90.00
_cell.angle_beta   90.00
_cell.angle_gamma   90.00
#
_symmetry.space_group_name_H-M   'P 1'
#
loop_
_entity.id
_entity.type
_entity.pdbx_description
1 polymer ?
#
loop_
_entity_poly.entity_id
_entity_poly.type
_entity_poly.pdbx_seq_one_letter_code
_entity_poly.pdbx_strand_id
1 'polypeptide(L)'
;MNPLLKELLQHSENRICADCGERAPRWCSINLGVIICAECAGLHRKLGTHISFVQSLSLDVLKDEWVQQLLARGNAAGAERFEASLPRSWSKPEALSSGGDRIDSASAYHLEQYIRAKYEHQLFTKEGAEVSESPFSHRFTVLLRRQGGEPFGLYPSKSALCHGSLRLRADPASGTAAEQWNLAQNNPMLRLREGDYVVRVNASASGSEGGPGALKQLREELQVVLEVERLRPPEFLSYAWMVPAAYLFFNPAKLSSVPGLLEKHIGREMELFLQICSKYASQSEDWEDVLQILATAPGSSRNAALIAKAGPSSAGRGQASALRAW
;
A
#
# COMPACT_ATOMS: atom_id res chain seq x y z
N MET A 1 11.07 -26.36 -25.24
CA MET A 1 10.41 -25.58 -24.18
C MET A 1 9.14 -26.32 -23.80
N ASN A 2 8.92 -26.62 -22.52
CA ASN A 2 7.70 -27.29 -22.04
C ASN A 2 6.47 -26.49 -22.53
N PRO A 3 5.46 -27.12 -23.18
CA PRO A 3 4.29 -26.41 -23.72
C PRO A 3 3.53 -25.64 -22.63
N LEU A 4 3.43 -26.19 -21.42
CA LEU A 4 2.80 -25.54 -20.26
C LEU A 4 3.55 -24.29 -19.82
N LEU A 5 4.88 -24.31 -19.92
CA LEU A 5 5.71 -23.14 -19.60
C LEU A 5 5.53 -22.02 -20.63
N LYS A 6 5.34 -22.38 -21.90
CA LYS A 6 5.04 -21.42 -22.96
C LYS A 6 3.69 -20.75 -22.71
N GLU A 7 2.68 -21.52 -22.34
CA GLU A 7 1.36 -21.01 -21.94
C GLU A 7 1.46 -20.06 -20.74
N LEU A 8 2.18 -20.46 -19.68
CA LEU A 8 2.38 -19.63 -18.48
C LEU A 8 2.92 -18.23 -18.81
N LEU A 9 3.90 -18.16 -19.73
CA LEU A 9 4.55 -16.90 -20.12
C LEU A 9 3.73 -16.08 -21.14
N GLN A 10 2.63 -16.62 -21.69
CA GLN A 10 1.74 -15.88 -22.56
C GLN A 10 0.84 -14.90 -21.78
N HIS A 11 0.51 -15.21 -20.52
CA HIS A 11 -0.25 -14.31 -19.64
C HIS A 11 0.50 -13.00 -19.40
N SER A 12 -0.17 -11.87 -19.63
CA SER A 12 0.40 -10.51 -19.54
C SER A 12 1.05 -10.21 -18.19
N GLU A 13 0.39 -10.62 -17.11
CA GLU A 13 0.76 -10.39 -15.71
C GLU A 13 2.04 -11.14 -15.34
N ASN A 14 2.30 -12.26 -16.01
CA ASN A 14 3.50 -13.08 -15.80
C ASN A 14 4.70 -12.55 -16.59
N ARG A 15 4.51 -11.55 -17.47
CA ARG A 15 5.60 -10.90 -18.23
C ARG A 15 6.33 -9.82 -17.43
N ILE A 16 5.87 -9.55 -16.22
CA ILE A 16 6.39 -8.54 -15.31
C ILE A 16 6.65 -9.22 -13.97
N CYS A 17 7.78 -8.89 -13.33
CA CYS A 17 8.14 -9.42 -12.02
C CYS A 17 7.06 -9.08 -10.99
N ALA A 18 6.66 -10.07 -10.18
CA ALA A 18 5.64 -9.89 -9.17
C ALA A 18 5.99 -8.81 -8.12
N ASP A 19 7.27 -8.50 -7.90
CA ASP A 19 7.70 -7.66 -6.77
C ASP A 19 8.29 -6.30 -7.17
N CYS A 20 9.08 -6.23 -8.24
CA CYS A 20 9.75 -4.98 -8.67
C CYS A 20 9.33 -4.46 -10.05
N GLY A 21 8.44 -5.17 -10.76
CA GLY A 21 8.02 -4.73 -12.09
C GLY A 21 9.02 -4.95 -13.24
N GLU A 22 10.17 -5.60 -12.98
CA GLU A 22 11.16 -5.95 -14.02
C GLU A 22 10.52 -6.78 -15.14
N ARG A 23 10.90 -6.52 -16.40
CA ARG A 23 10.27 -7.17 -17.55
C ARG A 23 10.86 -8.55 -17.80
N ALA A 24 10.07 -9.41 -18.42
CA ALA A 24 10.46 -10.76 -18.84
C ALA A 24 11.14 -11.58 -17.73
N PRO A 25 10.53 -11.70 -16.53
CA PRO A 25 11.08 -12.50 -15.45
C PRO A 25 11.29 -13.96 -15.88
N ARG A 26 12.31 -14.60 -15.29
CA ARG A 26 12.77 -15.96 -15.63
C ARG A 26 12.90 -16.88 -14.42
N TRP A 27 12.43 -16.43 -13.26
CA TRP A 27 12.41 -17.20 -12.03
C TRP A 27 11.00 -17.25 -11.48
N CYS A 28 10.75 -18.18 -10.56
CA CYS A 28 9.45 -18.31 -9.92
C CYS A 28 9.60 -18.78 -8.48
N SER A 29 8.57 -18.52 -7.69
CA SER A 29 8.34 -19.18 -6.41
C SER A 29 7.17 -20.15 -6.57
N ILE A 30 7.45 -21.45 -6.49
CA ILE A 30 6.48 -22.51 -6.81
C ILE A 30 5.33 -22.52 -5.81
N ASN A 31 5.64 -22.51 -4.51
CA ASN A 31 4.66 -22.62 -3.45
C ASN A 31 3.81 -21.34 -3.28
N LEU A 32 4.38 -20.17 -3.60
CA LEU A 32 3.64 -18.90 -3.61
C LEU A 32 2.83 -18.74 -4.91
N GLY A 33 3.30 -19.30 -6.02
CA GLY A 33 2.62 -19.24 -7.31
C GLY A 33 2.94 -17.98 -8.11
N VAL A 34 4.12 -17.38 -7.93
CA VAL A 34 4.51 -16.09 -8.53
C VAL A 34 5.75 -16.21 -9.42
N ILE A 35 5.82 -15.39 -10.47
CA ILE A 35 6.93 -15.26 -11.41
C ILE A 35 7.70 -13.96 -11.10
N ILE A 36 9.02 -14.09 -10.91
CA ILE A 36 9.91 -13.05 -10.38
C ILE A 36 11.22 -12.94 -11.18
N CYS A 37 11.90 -11.79 -11.10
CA CYS A 37 13.21 -11.60 -11.72
C CYS A 37 14.34 -12.28 -10.93
N ALA A 38 15.57 -12.25 -11.44
CA ALA A 38 16.72 -12.91 -10.82
C ALA A 38 17.09 -12.26 -9.47
N GLU A 39 16.97 -10.94 -9.37
CA GLU A 39 17.27 -10.14 -8.18
C GLU A 39 16.27 -10.46 -7.07
N CYS A 40 14.96 -10.41 -7.39
CA CYS A 40 13.90 -10.78 -6.46
C CYS A 40 14.02 -12.25 -6.05
N ALA A 41 14.38 -13.16 -6.96
CA ALA A 41 14.68 -14.54 -6.63
C ALA A 41 15.83 -14.66 -5.61
N GLY A 42 16.86 -13.81 -5.69
CA GLY A 42 17.91 -13.70 -4.68
C GLY A 42 17.38 -13.30 -3.29
N LEU A 43 16.45 -12.36 -3.24
CA LEU A 43 15.82 -11.92 -1.99
C LEU A 43 14.85 -12.97 -1.43
N HIS A 44 14.07 -13.64 -2.27
CA HIS A 44 13.19 -14.75 -1.89
C HIS A 44 13.95 -15.91 -1.24
N ARG A 45 15.19 -16.19 -1.68
CA ARG A 45 16.03 -17.20 -1.03
C ARG A 45 16.34 -16.86 0.44
N LYS A 46 16.42 -15.57 0.80
CA LYS A 46 16.65 -15.11 2.17
C LYS A 46 15.43 -15.33 3.10
N LEU A 47 14.25 -15.61 2.55
CA LEU A 47 13.05 -15.97 3.32
C LEU A 47 13.09 -17.42 3.80
N GLY A 48 13.83 -18.28 3.11
CA GLY A 48 13.86 -19.73 3.34
C GLY A 48 12.74 -20.48 2.61
N THR A 49 12.99 -21.77 2.37
CA THR A 49 12.13 -22.64 1.53
C THR A 49 10.74 -22.89 2.09
N HIS A 50 10.58 -22.79 3.41
CA HIS A 50 9.28 -22.88 4.09
C HIS A 50 8.33 -21.71 3.75
N ILE A 51 8.88 -20.57 3.30
CA ILE A 51 8.10 -19.39 2.86
C ILE A 51 8.10 -19.29 1.33
N SER A 52 9.27 -19.38 0.69
CA SER A 52 9.40 -19.28 -0.76
C SER A 52 10.32 -20.35 -1.33
N PHE A 53 9.77 -21.19 -2.20
CA PHE A 53 10.51 -22.23 -2.91
C PHE A 53 10.82 -21.78 -4.34
N VAL A 54 12.06 -21.31 -4.54
CA VAL A 54 12.51 -20.64 -5.77
C VAL A 54 13.06 -21.63 -6.80
N GLN A 55 12.64 -21.50 -8.06
CA GLN A 55 13.19 -22.24 -9.21
C GLN A 55 13.36 -21.33 -10.44
N SER A 56 14.33 -21.64 -11.30
CA SER A 56 14.51 -21.01 -12.61
C SER A 56 13.55 -21.62 -13.64
N LEU A 57 12.89 -20.76 -14.41
CA LEU A 57 12.04 -21.19 -15.53
C LEU A 57 12.85 -21.68 -16.74
N SER A 58 14.12 -21.28 -16.84
CA SER A 58 14.98 -21.59 -18.00
C SER A 58 16.14 -22.53 -17.68
N LEU A 59 16.63 -22.53 -16.44
CA LEU A 59 17.81 -23.31 -16.06
C LEU A 59 17.46 -24.61 -15.33
N ASP A 60 16.31 -24.67 -14.66
CA ASP A 60 15.89 -25.84 -13.88
C ASP A 60 14.88 -26.70 -14.65
N VAL A 61 14.88 -28.00 -14.36
CA VAL A 61 13.84 -28.92 -14.85
C VAL A 61 12.66 -28.86 -13.90
N LEU A 62 11.58 -28.21 -14.34
CA LEU A 62 10.34 -28.10 -13.58
C LEU A 62 9.45 -29.33 -13.80
N LYS A 63 8.87 -29.84 -12.71
CA LYS A 63 7.82 -30.87 -12.76
C LYS A 63 6.54 -30.27 -13.35
N ASP A 64 5.79 -31.05 -14.14
CA ASP A 64 4.54 -30.58 -14.75
C ASP A 64 3.52 -30.11 -13.70
N GLU A 65 3.43 -30.79 -12.56
CA GLU A 65 2.59 -30.39 -11.42
C GLU A 65 2.92 -28.99 -10.90
N TRP A 66 4.21 -28.61 -10.89
CA TRP A 66 4.64 -27.29 -10.45
C TRP A 66 4.27 -26.23 -11.49
N VAL A 67 4.41 -26.53 -12.78
CA VAL A 67 4.00 -25.62 -13.85
C VAL A 67 2.49 -25.42 -13.85
N GLN A 68 1.71 -26.47 -13.58
CA GLN A 68 0.26 -26.38 -13.40
C GLN A 68 -0.13 -25.52 -12.20
N GLN A 69 0.58 -25.63 -11.07
CA GLN A 69 0.36 -24.74 -9.92
C GLN A 69 0.63 -23.26 -10.27
N LEU A 70 1.68 -22.99 -11.04
CA LEU A 70 1.99 -21.64 -11.52
C LEU A 70 0.91 -21.13 -12.48
N LEU A 71 0.39 -21.97 -13.38
CA LEU A 71 -0.71 -21.61 -14.29
C LEU A 71 -2.00 -21.30 -13.54
N ALA A 72 -2.33 -22.08 -12.51
CA ALA A 72 -3.54 -21.90 -11.72
C ALA A 72 -3.54 -20.62 -10.86
N ARG A 73 -2.36 -20.10 -10.49
CA ARG A 73 -2.22 -18.91 -9.64
C ARG A 73 -1.70 -17.72 -10.43
N GLY A 74 -0.45 -17.80 -10.88
CA GLY A 74 0.24 -16.74 -11.59
C GLY A 74 0.32 -15.42 -10.82
N ASN A 75 0.87 -14.40 -11.47
CA ASN A 75 1.05 -13.09 -10.86
C ASN A 75 -0.27 -12.36 -10.62
N ALA A 76 -1.30 -12.62 -11.43
CA ALA A 76 -2.64 -12.04 -11.24
C ALA A 76 -3.26 -12.46 -9.89
N ALA A 77 -3.36 -13.76 -9.62
CA ALA A 77 -3.87 -14.23 -8.34
C ALA A 77 -2.89 -13.94 -7.19
N GLY A 78 -1.58 -13.92 -7.47
CA GLY A 78 -0.56 -13.48 -6.53
C GLY A 78 -0.81 -12.05 -6.05
N ALA A 79 -1.11 -11.11 -6.95
CA ALA A 79 -1.46 -9.74 -6.59
C ALA A 79 -2.78 -9.68 -5.82
N GLU A 80 -3.82 -10.39 -6.27
CA GLU A 80 -5.10 -10.43 -5.54
C GLU A 80 -4.94 -10.97 -4.11
N ARG A 81 -4.03 -11.92 -3.90
CA ARG A 81 -3.81 -12.51 -2.57
C ARG A 81 -2.89 -11.68 -1.70
N PHE A 82 -1.70 -11.34 -2.20
CA PHE A 82 -0.61 -10.79 -1.41
C PHE A 82 -0.47 -9.27 -1.53
N GLU A 83 -1.32 -8.61 -2.32
CA GLU A 83 -1.35 -7.14 -2.47
C GLU A 83 -2.78 -6.57 -2.29
N ALA A 84 -3.72 -7.37 -1.77
CA ALA A 84 -5.12 -6.96 -1.63
C ALA A 84 -5.36 -5.72 -0.76
N SER A 85 -4.62 -5.60 0.34
CA SER A 85 -4.65 -4.44 1.24
C SER A 85 -3.34 -3.65 1.18
N LEU A 86 -2.62 -3.75 0.06
CA LEU A 86 -1.41 -2.97 -0.16
C LEU A 86 -1.76 -1.47 -0.14
N PRO A 87 -1.08 -0.66 0.70
CA PRO A 87 -1.33 0.78 0.73
C PRO A 87 -1.06 1.42 -0.64
N ARG A 88 -1.92 2.37 -1.00
CA ARG A 88 -1.98 2.97 -2.36
C ARG A 88 -0.72 3.74 -2.75
N SER A 89 -0.03 4.26 -1.76
CA SER A 89 1.22 5.03 -1.80
C SER A 89 2.46 4.15 -1.94
N TRP A 90 2.35 2.85 -1.66
CA TRP A 90 3.40 1.90 -1.99
C TRP A 90 3.31 1.52 -3.47
N SER A 91 4.31 1.99 -4.23
CA SER A 91 4.61 1.44 -5.55
C SER A 91 5.64 0.33 -5.41
N LYS A 92 5.52 -0.71 -6.24
CA LYS A 92 6.60 -1.69 -6.40
C LYS A 92 7.88 -0.90 -6.69
N PRO A 93 8.96 -1.10 -5.92
CA PRO A 93 10.22 -0.41 -6.19
C PRO A 93 10.54 -0.59 -7.68
N GLU A 94 10.63 0.51 -8.43
CA GLU A 94 10.84 0.43 -9.87
C GLU A 94 12.12 -0.36 -10.14
N ALA A 95 12.07 -1.21 -11.16
CA ALA A 95 13.25 -1.83 -11.72
C ALA A 95 14.26 -0.74 -12.16
N LEU A 96 15.23 -0.43 -11.30
CA LEU A 96 16.26 0.58 -11.55
C LEU A 96 17.31 0.12 -12.59
N SER A 97 17.12 -1.01 -13.25
CA SER A 97 18.19 -1.65 -14.02
C SER A 97 17.72 -2.17 -15.38
N SER A 98 17.22 -1.31 -16.25
CA SER A 98 17.38 -1.55 -17.70
C SER A 98 18.86 -1.39 -18.07
N GLY A 99 19.73 -2.32 -17.68
CA GLY A 99 21.15 -2.21 -18.07
C GLY A 99 22.22 -2.91 -17.21
N GLY A 100 21.88 -3.73 -16.22
CA GLY A 100 22.90 -4.46 -15.45
C GLY A 100 23.69 -3.63 -14.43
N ASP A 101 23.37 -2.35 -14.26
CA ASP A 101 23.87 -1.55 -13.14
C ASP A 101 23.24 -2.03 -11.83
N ARG A 102 24.10 -2.25 -10.82
CA ARG A 102 23.71 -2.73 -9.50
C ARG A 102 22.75 -1.72 -8.86
N ILE A 103 21.60 -2.22 -8.39
CA ILE A 103 20.69 -1.49 -7.51
C ILE A 103 21.53 -0.89 -6.36
N ASP A 104 21.33 0.39 -6.05
CA ASP A 104 21.99 0.98 -4.89
C ASP A 104 21.58 0.27 -3.59
N SER A 105 22.46 0.27 -2.60
CA SER A 105 22.26 -0.52 -1.37
C SER A 105 20.98 -0.14 -0.62
N ALA A 106 20.51 1.10 -0.78
CA ALA A 106 19.28 1.60 -0.15
C ALA A 106 18.02 1.01 -0.83
N SER A 107 17.94 1.04 -2.16
CA SER A 107 16.79 0.49 -2.89
C SER A 107 16.74 -1.04 -2.77
N ALA A 108 17.88 -1.71 -2.70
CA ALA A 108 17.96 -3.15 -2.44
C ALA A 108 17.42 -3.52 -1.04
N TYR A 109 17.70 -2.68 -0.03
CA TYR A 109 17.17 -2.87 1.32
C TYR A 109 15.64 -2.70 1.34
N HIS A 110 15.11 -1.66 0.69
CA HIS A 110 13.66 -1.43 0.60
C HIS A 110 12.92 -2.56 -0.12
N LEU A 111 13.47 -3.04 -1.24
CA LEU A 111 12.89 -4.17 -1.97
C LEU A 111 12.89 -5.45 -1.12
N GLU A 112 13.92 -5.69 -0.31
CA GLU A 112 13.93 -6.81 0.63
C GLU A 112 12.84 -6.68 1.70
N GLN A 113 12.66 -5.49 2.29
CA GLN A 113 11.61 -5.25 3.28
C GLN A 113 10.21 -5.43 2.67
N TYR A 114 10.00 -4.93 1.45
CA TYR A 114 8.76 -5.13 0.70
C TYR A 114 8.42 -6.61 0.53
N ILE A 115 9.38 -7.41 0.06
CA ILE A 115 9.21 -8.86 -0.16
C ILE A 115 8.90 -9.58 1.16
N ARG A 116 9.56 -9.22 2.27
CA ARG A 116 9.27 -9.77 3.61
C ARG A 116 7.87 -9.39 4.09
N ALA A 117 7.50 -8.11 4.00
CA ALA A 117 6.17 -7.62 4.34
C ALA A 117 5.06 -8.38 3.58
N LYS A 118 5.29 -8.60 2.28
CA LYS A 118 4.36 -9.27 1.37
C LYS A 118 4.20 -10.77 1.65
N TYR A 119 5.28 -11.52 1.83
CA TYR A 119 5.22 -12.99 1.87
C TYR A 119 5.51 -13.63 3.23
N GLU A 120 6.49 -13.10 3.98
CA GLU A 120 6.85 -13.60 5.31
C GLU A 120 5.83 -13.12 6.36
N HIS A 121 5.48 -11.83 6.31
CA HIS A 121 4.55 -11.23 7.27
C HIS A 121 3.11 -11.19 6.76
N GLN A 122 2.89 -11.29 5.44
CA GLN A 122 1.57 -11.32 4.79
C GLN A 122 0.68 -10.13 5.16
N LEU A 123 1.29 -8.95 5.25
CA LEU A 123 0.63 -7.74 5.76
C LEU A 123 -0.53 -7.26 4.88
N PHE A 124 -0.55 -7.65 3.61
CA PHE A 124 -1.44 -7.10 2.59
C PHE A 124 -2.52 -8.09 2.10
N THR A 125 -2.83 -9.14 2.88
CA THR A 125 -3.82 -10.17 2.50
C THR A 125 -5.25 -9.78 2.86
N LYS A 126 -6.27 -10.38 2.20
CA LYS A 126 -7.72 -10.10 2.43
C LYS A 126 -8.30 -10.68 3.73
N GLU A 127 -7.56 -11.48 4.49
CA GLU A 127 -8.10 -12.15 5.69
C GLU A 127 -8.55 -11.11 6.74
N GLY A 128 -9.87 -10.90 6.85
CA GLY A 128 -10.51 -10.06 7.86
C GLY A 128 -11.23 -8.79 7.38
N ALA A 129 -11.40 -8.57 6.08
CA ALA A 129 -12.11 -7.38 5.58
C ALA A 129 -13.64 -7.48 5.72
N GLU A 130 -14.19 -7.43 6.95
CA GLU A 130 -15.55 -6.92 7.12
C GLU A 130 -15.53 -5.39 7.04
N VAL A 131 -16.43 -4.84 6.23
CA VAL A 131 -16.53 -3.39 5.96
C VAL A 131 -17.20 -2.73 7.18
N SER A 132 -16.42 -2.49 8.22
CA SER A 132 -16.73 -1.49 9.25
C SER A 132 -16.08 -0.17 8.83
N GLU A 133 -16.80 0.96 8.97
CA GLU A 133 -16.23 2.29 8.73
C GLU A 133 -14.97 2.45 9.58
N SER A 134 -13.82 2.61 8.92
CA SER A 134 -12.54 2.71 9.63
C SER A 134 -12.49 3.94 10.53
N PRO A 135 -12.18 3.79 11.83
CA PRO A 135 -12.07 4.92 12.75
C PRO A 135 -10.89 5.85 12.42
N PHE A 136 -9.96 5.40 11.58
CA PHE A 136 -8.77 6.15 11.17
C PHE A 136 -8.92 6.80 9.79
N SER A 137 -10.11 6.74 9.20
CA SER A 137 -10.43 7.48 7.99
C SER A 137 -11.70 8.28 8.19
N HIS A 138 -11.86 9.35 7.41
CA HIS A 138 -13.13 10.05 7.26
C HIS A 138 -13.45 10.11 5.78
N ARG A 139 -14.60 9.58 5.38
CA ARG A 139 -15.09 9.73 4.02
C ARG A 139 -16.11 10.84 3.94
N PHE A 140 -16.02 11.61 2.87
CA PHE A 140 -16.97 12.65 2.55
C PHE A 140 -17.11 12.82 1.05
N THR A 141 -18.24 13.37 0.63
CA THR A 141 -18.56 13.58 -0.78
C THR A 141 -18.37 15.04 -1.14
N VAL A 142 -17.78 15.26 -2.32
CA VAL A 142 -17.52 16.59 -2.85
C VAL A 142 -18.15 16.72 -4.23
N LEU A 143 -19.05 17.69 -4.39
CA LEU A 143 -19.66 18.01 -5.67
C LEU A 143 -18.98 19.26 -6.23
N LEU A 144 -18.25 19.10 -7.34
CA LEU A 144 -17.63 20.23 -8.04
C LEU A 144 -18.36 20.53 -9.33
N ARG A 145 -18.51 21.83 -9.62
CA ARG A 145 -19.07 22.35 -10.86
C ARG A 145 -18.17 23.46 -11.38
N ARG A 146 -17.86 23.42 -12.67
CA ARG A 146 -17.07 24.45 -13.36
C ARG A 146 -17.85 25.05 -14.52
N GLN A 147 -17.48 26.26 -14.91
CA GLN A 147 -18.01 26.91 -16.11
C GLN A 147 -17.01 26.75 -17.26
N GLY A 148 -17.45 26.15 -18.36
CA GLY A 148 -16.61 25.98 -19.55
C GLY A 148 -15.37 25.11 -19.32
N GLY A 149 -14.25 25.48 -19.96
CA GLY A 149 -13.00 24.71 -19.97
C GLY A 149 -12.09 24.90 -18.76
N GLU A 150 -12.51 25.67 -17.75
CA GLU A 150 -11.70 25.98 -16.56
C GLU A 150 -11.33 24.69 -15.78
N PRO A 151 -10.17 24.63 -15.11
CA PRO A 151 -9.83 23.47 -14.29
C PRO A 151 -10.66 23.44 -13.00
N PHE A 152 -10.89 22.24 -12.47
CA PHE A 152 -11.46 22.10 -11.12
C PHE A 152 -10.52 22.59 -10.01
N GLY A 153 -9.23 22.80 -10.29
CA GLY A 153 -8.23 23.27 -9.32
C GLY A 153 -7.68 22.18 -8.41
N LEU A 154 -7.74 20.91 -8.84
CA LEU A 154 -7.18 19.77 -8.12
C LEU A 154 -5.80 19.42 -8.68
N TYR A 155 -4.87 19.05 -7.79
CA TYR A 155 -3.50 18.66 -8.15
C TYR A 155 -3.22 17.19 -7.79
N PRO A 156 -3.81 16.22 -8.50
CA PRO A 156 -3.56 14.81 -8.20
C PRO A 156 -2.13 14.39 -8.53
N SER A 157 -1.58 13.45 -7.74
CA SER A 157 -0.33 12.77 -8.06
C SER A 157 -0.48 11.81 -9.23
N LYS A 158 0.44 11.88 -10.19
CA LYS A 158 0.45 10.96 -11.34
C LYS A 158 0.85 9.52 -10.94
N SER A 159 1.64 9.34 -9.88
CA SER A 159 2.04 8.01 -9.39
C SER A 159 0.88 7.27 -8.70
N ALA A 160 -0.03 8.00 -8.04
CA ALA A 160 -1.20 7.44 -7.35
C ALA A 160 -2.25 6.82 -8.31
N LEU A 161 -2.23 7.24 -9.59
CA LEU A 161 -3.12 6.77 -10.65
C LEU A 161 -3.02 5.27 -10.92
N CYS A 162 -1.85 4.68 -10.71
CA CYS A 162 -1.58 3.28 -11.02
C CYS A 162 -2.38 2.30 -10.13
N HIS A 163 -2.93 2.77 -9.00
CA HIS A 163 -3.60 1.93 -7.99
C HIS A 163 -5.06 2.33 -7.72
N GLY A 164 -5.68 3.13 -8.60
CA GLY A 164 -7.12 3.42 -8.57
C GLY A 164 -7.56 4.47 -7.52
N SER A 165 -6.69 5.42 -7.16
CA SER A 165 -7.02 6.55 -6.27
C SER A 165 -6.16 7.77 -6.58
N LEU A 166 -6.72 8.97 -6.54
CA LEU A 166 -6.05 10.23 -6.85
C LEU A 166 -5.70 10.99 -5.55
N ARG A 167 -4.43 10.98 -5.12
CA ARG A 167 -3.97 11.77 -3.95
C ARG A 167 -3.70 13.22 -4.32
N LEU A 168 -4.21 14.19 -3.56
CA LEU A 168 -3.96 15.61 -3.76
C LEU A 168 -2.58 16.01 -3.22
N ARG A 169 -1.75 16.65 -4.06
CA ARG A 169 -0.38 17.10 -3.71
C ARG A 169 -0.28 18.56 -3.28
N ALA A 170 -1.39 19.28 -3.31
CA ALA A 170 -1.48 20.67 -2.92
C ALA A 170 -2.93 21.00 -2.60
N ASP A 171 -3.12 22.07 -1.85
CA ASP A 171 -4.44 22.66 -1.63
C ASP A 171 -5.09 23.11 -2.95
N PRO A 172 -6.44 23.18 -2.99
CA PRO A 172 -7.15 23.66 -4.17
C PRO A 172 -6.66 25.02 -4.67
N ALA A 173 -6.51 25.15 -5.99
CA ALA A 173 -6.05 26.38 -6.62
C ALA A 173 -7.01 27.56 -6.41
N SER A 174 -6.48 28.75 -6.18
CA SER A 174 -7.32 29.94 -5.97
C SER A 174 -8.15 30.31 -7.21
N GLY A 175 -9.37 30.78 -6.98
CA GLY A 175 -10.34 31.13 -8.00
C GLY A 175 -11.07 29.94 -8.64
N THR A 176 -10.77 28.69 -8.25
CA THR A 176 -11.32 27.49 -8.90
C THR A 176 -12.55 26.92 -8.20
N ALA A 177 -13.24 26.01 -8.88
CA ALA A 177 -14.40 25.30 -8.35
C ALA A 177 -14.12 24.58 -7.01
N ALA A 178 -12.92 24.00 -6.84
CA ALA A 178 -12.55 23.32 -5.60
C ALA A 178 -12.33 24.30 -4.43
N GLU A 179 -11.70 25.46 -4.68
CA GLU A 179 -11.57 26.50 -3.64
C GLU A 179 -12.94 27.09 -3.26
N GLN A 180 -13.79 27.38 -4.25
CA GLN A 180 -15.15 27.86 -4.01
C GLN A 180 -15.96 26.88 -3.16
N TRP A 181 -15.81 25.57 -3.41
CA TRP A 181 -16.43 24.55 -2.58
C TRP A 181 -15.90 24.56 -1.14
N ASN A 182 -14.59 24.70 -0.97
CA ASN A 182 -13.96 24.82 0.35
C ASN A 182 -14.48 26.03 1.13
N LEU A 183 -14.60 27.19 0.48
CA LEU A 183 -15.11 28.43 1.07
C LEU A 183 -16.59 28.31 1.48
N ALA A 184 -17.37 27.52 0.74
CA ALA A 184 -18.76 27.22 1.07
C ALA A 184 -18.91 26.25 2.27
N GLN A 185 -17.82 25.61 2.73
CA GLN A 185 -17.88 24.69 3.87
C GLN A 185 -17.87 25.42 5.21
N ASN A 186 -18.99 25.31 5.93
CA ASN A 186 -19.08 25.68 7.34
C ASN A 186 -18.28 24.73 8.25
N ASN A 187 -18.07 23.48 7.84
CA ASN A 187 -17.25 22.50 8.56
C ASN A 187 -15.85 22.39 7.93
N PRO A 188 -14.77 22.84 8.61
CA PRO A 188 -13.41 22.71 8.10
C PRO A 188 -12.99 21.27 7.78
N MET A 189 -13.62 20.27 8.42
CA MET A 189 -13.32 18.86 8.18
C MET A 189 -13.76 18.38 6.79
N LEU A 190 -14.68 19.09 6.12
CA LEU A 190 -15.18 18.73 4.78
C LEU A 190 -14.47 19.47 3.64
N ARG A 191 -13.49 20.33 3.95
CA ARG A 191 -12.70 21.06 2.94
C ARG A 191 -11.66 20.14 2.33
N LEU A 192 -11.51 20.16 1.02
CA LEU A 192 -10.42 19.51 0.28
C LEU A 192 -9.08 20.15 0.65
N ARG A 193 -8.04 19.34 0.85
CA ARG A 193 -6.68 19.81 1.14
C ARG A 193 -5.61 18.85 0.65
N GLU A 194 -4.35 19.28 0.70
CA GLU A 194 -3.20 18.41 0.48
C GLU A 194 -3.28 17.12 1.35
N GLY A 195 -2.98 15.97 0.75
CA GLY A 195 -3.03 14.66 1.41
C GLY A 195 -4.37 13.92 1.34
N ASP A 196 -5.45 14.56 0.86
CA ASP A 196 -6.72 13.87 0.66
C ASP A 196 -6.67 12.87 -0.51
N TYR A 197 -7.33 11.72 -0.37
CA TYR A 197 -7.44 10.69 -1.40
C TYR A 197 -8.81 10.74 -2.06
N VAL A 198 -8.86 11.05 -3.36
CA VAL A 198 -10.07 10.87 -4.16
C VAL A 198 -10.14 9.40 -4.57
N VAL A 199 -10.98 8.64 -3.87
CA VAL A 199 -11.12 7.18 -4.05
C VAL A 199 -12.14 6.81 -5.13
N ARG A 200 -13.00 7.77 -5.51
CA ARG A 200 -13.98 7.60 -6.59
C ARG A 200 -14.28 8.93 -7.28
N VAL A 201 -14.42 8.90 -8.60
CA VAL A 201 -14.93 10.01 -9.42
C VAL A 201 -16.15 9.51 -10.17
N ASN A 202 -17.30 10.13 -9.91
CA ASN A 202 -18.64 9.73 -10.34
C ASN A 202 -18.99 8.27 -9.91
N ALA A 203 -20.23 7.80 -10.06
CA ALA A 203 -20.67 6.49 -9.54
C ALA A 203 -19.99 5.25 -10.18
N SER A 204 -18.92 5.44 -10.95
CA SER A 204 -18.08 4.40 -11.54
C SER A 204 -17.24 3.68 -10.48
N ALA A 205 -17.49 2.38 -10.31
CA ALA A 205 -16.76 1.50 -9.40
C ALA A 205 -15.32 1.24 -9.85
N SER A 206 -14.49 0.84 -8.88
CA SER A 206 -13.19 0.20 -9.03
C SER A 206 -13.25 -1.00 -9.99
N GLY A 207 -13.05 -0.73 -11.27
CA GLY A 207 -12.75 -1.69 -12.33
C GLY A 207 -11.48 -1.24 -13.08
N SER A 208 -11.01 -2.01 -14.05
CA SER A 208 -9.70 -1.95 -14.73
C SER A 208 -9.25 -0.61 -15.35
N GLU A 209 -9.97 0.49 -15.17
CA GLU A 209 -9.67 1.85 -15.66
C GLU A 209 -9.40 2.88 -14.53
N GLY A 210 -9.24 2.43 -13.27
CA GLY A 210 -9.42 3.22 -12.05
C GLY A 210 -8.66 4.55 -11.88
N GLY A 211 -7.51 4.76 -12.52
CA GLY A 211 -6.79 6.05 -12.49
C GLY A 211 -6.98 6.90 -13.74
N PRO A 212 -6.69 6.34 -14.94
CA PRO A 212 -6.83 7.07 -16.21
C PRO A 212 -8.28 7.51 -16.50
N GLY A 213 -9.27 6.69 -16.18
CA GLY A 213 -10.69 7.02 -16.34
C GLY A 213 -11.12 8.17 -15.44
N ALA A 214 -10.67 8.17 -14.18
CA ALA A 214 -10.93 9.25 -13.23
C ALA A 214 -10.34 10.60 -13.68
N LEU A 215 -9.11 10.61 -14.22
CA LEU A 215 -8.52 11.81 -14.81
C LEU A 215 -9.25 12.30 -16.05
N LYS A 216 -9.70 11.37 -16.90
CA LYS A 216 -10.48 11.71 -18.09
C LYS A 216 -11.77 12.41 -17.69
N GLN A 217 -12.50 11.87 -16.72
CA GLN A 217 -13.71 12.48 -16.20
C GLN A 217 -13.45 13.87 -15.60
N LEU A 218 -12.39 14.04 -14.80
CA LEU A 218 -12.00 15.36 -14.26
C LEU A 218 -11.67 16.38 -15.37
N ARG A 219 -11.21 15.92 -16.54
CA ARG A 219 -10.86 16.79 -17.67
C ARG A 219 -12.05 17.11 -18.57
N GLU A 220 -12.97 16.19 -18.76
CA GLU A 220 -14.04 16.29 -19.77
C GLU A 220 -15.38 16.73 -19.17
N GLU A 221 -15.68 16.36 -17.92
CA GLU A 221 -16.99 16.63 -17.32
C GLU A 221 -17.08 18.05 -16.75
N LEU A 222 -18.22 18.71 -16.92
CA LEU A 222 -18.50 20.01 -16.30
C LEU A 222 -18.90 19.89 -14.82
N GLN A 223 -19.33 18.70 -14.41
CA GLN A 223 -19.71 18.36 -13.04
C GLN A 223 -19.12 17.01 -12.66
N VAL A 224 -18.54 16.92 -11.47
CA VAL A 224 -18.02 15.66 -10.92
C VAL A 224 -18.45 15.49 -9.46
N VAL A 225 -18.73 14.25 -9.09
CA VAL A 225 -18.90 13.84 -7.69
C VAL A 225 -17.66 13.08 -7.28
N LEU A 226 -16.96 13.57 -6.26
CA LEU A 226 -15.79 12.92 -5.70
C LEU A 226 -16.18 12.24 -4.39
N GLU A 227 -15.78 11.00 -4.23
CA GLU A 227 -15.70 10.38 -2.91
C GLU A 227 -14.26 10.55 -2.42
N VAL A 228 -14.13 11.29 -1.33
CA VAL A 228 -12.84 11.65 -0.74
C VAL A 228 -12.69 10.87 0.54
N GLU A 229 -11.56 10.17 0.68
CA GLU A 229 -11.12 9.52 1.90
C GLU A 229 -9.96 10.34 2.46
N ARG A 230 -10.14 10.82 3.68
CA ARG A 230 -9.10 11.46 4.47
C ARG A 230 -8.61 10.50 5.53
N LEU A 231 -7.32 10.23 5.54
CA LEU A 231 -6.70 9.58 6.67
C LEU A 231 -6.67 10.54 7.85
N ARG A 232 -7.18 10.08 8.99
CA ARG A 232 -7.08 10.79 10.26
C ARG A 232 -6.00 10.07 11.07
N PRO A 233 -4.92 10.76 11.47
CA PRO A 233 -4.23 10.36 12.69
C PRO A 233 -5.32 10.33 13.78
N PRO A 234 -5.56 9.20 14.43
CA PRO A 234 -6.63 9.13 15.41
C PRO A 234 -6.34 10.11 16.52
N GLU A 235 -7.37 10.82 16.96
CA GLU A 235 -7.32 11.75 18.10
C GLU A 235 -6.86 11.05 19.40
N PHE A 236 -6.81 9.71 19.41
CA PHE A 236 -6.52 8.87 20.56
C PHE A 236 -5.46 7.77 20.36
N LEU A 237 -4.84 7.57 19.18
CA LEU A 237 -3.62 6.74 19.16
C LEU A 237 -2.44 7.63 19.52
N SER A 238 -1.89 7.39 20.71
CA SER A 238 -0.60 7.95 21.05
C SER A 238 0.46 7.44 20.06
N TYR A 239 1.53 8.21 19.87
CA TYR A 239 2.67 7.76 19.07
C TYR A 239 3.24 6.42 19.56
N ALA A 240 3.02 6.04 20.82
CA ALA A 240 3.33 4.72 21.35
C ALA A 240 2.65 3.57 20.60
N TRP A 241 1.45 3.79 20.05
CA TRP A 241 0.74 2.84 19.19
C TRP A 241 1.15 2.93 17.72
N MET A 242 1.62 4.10 17.26
CA MET A 242 2.09 4.29 15.89
C MET A 242 3.50 3.71 15.67
N VAL A 243 4.35 3.70 16.69
CA VAL A 243 5.70 3.10 16.65
C VAL A 243 5.69 1.61 16.24
N PRO A 244 4.92 0.71 16.89
CA PRO A 244 4.83 -0.68 16.46
C PRO A 244 4.22 -0.82 15.07
N ALA A 245 3.29 0.06 14.66
CA ALA A 245 2.75 0.05 13.31
C ALA A 245 3.81 0.45 12.26
N ALA A 246 4.61 1.48 12.54
CA ALA A 246 5.73 1.88 11.71
C ALA A 246 6.78 0.78 11.60
N TYR A 247 7.13 0.10 12.70
CA TYR A 247 8.04 -1.04 12.63
C TYR A 247 7.43 -2.24 11.91
N LEU A 248 6.15 -2.56 12.14
CA LEU A 248 5.45 -3.60 11.39
C LEU A 248 5.54 -3.34 9.89
N PHE A 249 5.48 -2.08 9.48
CA PHE A 249 5.53 -1.71 8.07
C PHE A 249 6.96 -1.66 7.51
N PHE A 250 7.87 -0.95 8.18
CA PHE A 250 9.18 -0.63 7.63
C PHE A 250 10.28 -1.62 8.00
N ASN A 251 10.19 -2.24 9.18
CA ASN A 251 11.17 -3.22 9.66
C ASN A 251 10.55 -4.17 10.68
N PRO A 252 9.74 -5.14 10.24
CA PRO A 252 8.99 -6.03 11.12
C PRO A 252 9.89 -6.84 12.07
N ALA A 253 11.14 -7.11 11.68
CA ALA A 253 12.12 -7.78 12.52
C ALA A 253 12.42 -7.03 13.84
N LYS A 254 12.14 -5.72 13.91
CA LYS A 254 12.30 -4.90 15.11
C LYS A 254 11.09 -4.90 16.04
N LEU A 255 9.96 -5.51 15.66
CA LEU A 255 8.75 -5.54 16.49
C LEU A 255 8.98 -6.08 17.89
N SER A 256 9.80 -7.13 18.04
CA SER A 256 10.14 -7.72 19.34
C SER A 256 10.88 -6.75 20.26
N SER A 257 11.55 -5.73 19.71
CA SER A 257 12.27 -4.71 20.47
C SER A 257 11.43 -3.48 20.82
N VAL A 258 10.22 -3.35 20.28
CA VAL A 258 9.36 -2.17 20.48
C VAL A 258 8.99 -1.94 21.94
N PRO A 259 8.61 -2.95 22.75
CA PRO A 259 8.28 -2.71 24.16
C PRO A 259 9.41 -2.01 24.92
N GLY A 260 10.64 -2.50 24.80
CA GLY A 260 11.81 -1.89 25.45
C GLY A 260 12.24 -0.55 24.83
N LEU A 261 11.89 -0.28 23.56
CA LEU A 261 12.09 1.04 22.96
C LEU A 261 11.09 2.06 23.50
N LEU A 262 9.82 1.68 23.63
CA LEU A 262 8.78 2.54 24.20
C LEU A 262 9.08 2.88 25.66
N GLU A 263 9.54 1.91 26.46
CA GLU A 263 9.97 2.15 27.86
C GLU A 263 11.10 3.19 27.95
N LYS A 264 12.05 3.18 27.01
CA LYS A 264 13.17 4.15 26.97
C LYS A 264 12.75 5.54 26.48
N HIS A 265 11.63 5.64 25.77
CA HIS A 265 11.15 6.86 25.13
C HIS A 265 9.78 7.31 25.66
N ILE A 266 9.46 6.98 26.92
CA ILE A 266 8.24 7.47 27.58
C ILE A 266 8.19 9.01 27.49
N GLY A 267 7.09 9.54 26.98
CA GLY A 267 6.88 10.98 26.75
C GLY A 267 7.63 11.57 25.56
N ARG A 268 8.40 10.75 24.81
CA ARG A 268 9.13 11.12 23.59
C ARG A 268 8.81 10.17 22.44
N GLU A 269 7.65 9.52 22.47
CA GLU A 269 7.23 8.53 21.49
C GLU A 269 7.03 9.16 20.11
N MET A 270 6.64 10.44 20.05
CA MET A 270 6.58 11.22 18.82
C MET A 270 7.94 11.34 18.15
N GLU A 271 8.96 11.71 18.90
CA GLU A 271 10.33 11.82 18.39
C GLU A 271 10.84 10.46 17.90
N LEU A 272 10.59 9.40 18.67
CA LEU A 272 10.93 8.04 18.27
C LEU A 272 10.21 7.63 16.96
N PHE A 273 8.90 7.90 16.86
CA PHE A 273 8.13 7.62 15.65
C PHE A 273 8.69 8.38 14.43
N LEU A 274 8.95 9.67 14.57
CA LEU A 274 9.53 10.50 13.50
C LEU A 274 10.94 10.05 13.12
N GLN A 275 11.75 9.60 14.07
CA GLN A 275 13.07 9.01 13.80
C GLN A 275 12.97 7.69 13.05
N ILE A 276 12.00 6.83 13.40
CA ILE A 276 11.74 5.58 12.67
C ILE A 276 11.33 5.90 11.24
N CYS A 277 10.39 6.83 11.06
CA CYS A 277 9.98 7.27 9.74
C CYS A 277 11.17 7.86 8.98
N SER A 278 11.92 8.81 9.53
CA SER A 278 13.11 9.37 8.87
C SER A 278 14.19 8.34 8.54
N LYS A 279 14.25 7.22 9.28
CA LYS A 279 15.27 6.19 9.06
C LYS A 279 14.87 5.17 8.00
N TYR A 280 13.59 4.82 7.93
CA TYR A 280 13.13 3.73 7.06
C TYR A 280 12.12 4.14 5.99
N ALA A 281 11.50 5.29 6.15
CA ALA A 281 10.68 5.95 5.15
C ALA A 281 11.54 6.97 4.41
N SER A 282 11.88 6.63 3.17
CA SER A 282 12.71 7.48 2.30
C SER A 282 12.00 8.77 1.85
N GLN A 283 10.67 8.86 2.03
CA GLN A 283 9.89 10.05 1.68
C GLN A 283 8.98 10.48 2.83
N SER A 284 8.75 11.80 2.97
CA SER A 284 7.83 12.38 3.96
C SER A 284 6.36 11.98 3.76
N GLU A 285 6.07 11.22 2.71
CA GLU A 285 4.73 10.73 2.36
C GLU A 285 4.45 9.33 2.95
N ASP A 286 5.48 8.57 3.31
CA ASP A 286 5.37 7.15 3.68
C ASP A 286 4.73 6.93 5.08
N TRP A 287 4.67 7.94 5.95
CA TRP A 287 3.99 7.83 7.25
C TRP A 287 2.46 7.83 7.11
N GLU A 288 1.94 8.44 6.03
CA GLU A 288 0.52 8.32 5.69
C GLU A 288 0.18 6.88 5.33
N ASP A 289 1.14 6.09 4.82
CA ASP A 289 0.97 4.66 4.53
C ASP A 289 0.79 3.87 5.82
N VAL A 290 1.54 4.23 6.87
CA VAL A 290 1.36 3.65 8.20
C VAL A 290 -0.04 3.96 8.72
N LEU A 291 -0.54 5.18 8.49
CA LEU A 291 -1.93 5.53 8.82
C LEU A 291 -2.94 4.83 7.92
N GLN A 292 -2.67 4.67 6.63
CA GLN A 292 -3.54 3.94 5.70
C GLN A 292 -3.63 2.49 6.14
N ILE A 293 -2.53 1.86 6.53
CA ILE A 293 -2.54 0.50 7.08
C ILE A 293 -3.38 0.44 8.33
N LEU A 294 -3.17 1.34 9.29
CA LEU A 294 -4.01 1.41 10.49
C LEU A 294 -5.49 1.60 10.09
N ALA A 295 -5.76 2.41 9.07
CA ALA A 295 -7.09 2.70 8.55
C ALA A 295 -7.73 1.61 7.71
N THR A 296 -6.98 0.77 7.01
CA THR A 296 -7.50 -0.34 6.21
C THR A 296 -7.38 -1.67 6.94
N ALA A 297 -6.78 -1.67 8.12
CA ALA A 297 -6.71 -2.80 9.02
C ALA A 297 -7.85 -2.94 10.05
N PRO A 298 -9.04 -2.30 9.99
CA PRO A 298 -10.06 -2.44 11.04
C PRO A 298 -10.76 -3.81 11.03
N GLY A 299 -10.10 -4.86 10.51
CA GLY A 299 -10.58 -6.23 10.55
C GLY A 299 -9.53 -7.32 10.30
N SER A 300 -8.28 -7.01 9.91
CA SER A 300 -7.22 -8.03 9.90
C SER A 300 -6.82 -8.36 11.35
N SER A 301 -7.44 -9.41 11.91
CA SER A 301 -7.15 -9.94 13.26
C SER A 301 -5.64 -10.07 13.53
N ARG A 302 -4.86 -10.40 12.49
CA ARG A 302 -3.41 -10.60 12.57
C ARG A 302 -2.61 -9.31 12.80
N ASN A 303 -2.78 -8.27 11.98
CA ASN A 303 -2.03 -7.01 12.14
C ASN A 303 -2.40 -6.28 13.44
N ALA A 304 -3.69 -6.25 13.79
CA ALA A 304 -4.14 -5.70 15.06
C ALA A 304 -3.54 -6.46 16.26
N ALA A 305 -3.48 -7.80 16.19
CA ALA A 305 -2.84 -8.61 17.23
C ALA A 305 -1.32 -8.38 17.32
N LEU A 306 -0.62 -8.20 16.19
CA LEU A 306 0.82 -7.92 16.18
C LEU A 306 1.13 -6.55 16.79
N ILE A 307 0.36 -5.52 16.43
CA ILE A 307 0.48 -4.17 16.98
C ILE A 307 0.11 -4.17 18.47
N ALA A 308 -0.98 -4.82 18.87
CA ALA A 308 -1.39 -4.93 20.27
C ALA A 308 -0.38 -5.70 21.13
N LYS A 309 0.31 -6.69 20.56
CA LYS A 309 1.37 -7.44 21.25
C LYS A 309 2.66 -6.63 21.41
N ALA A 310 2.98 -5.76 20.44
CA ALA A 310 4.20 -4.96 20.44
C ALA A 310 4.03 -3.56 21.08
N GLY A 311 2.79 -3.07 21.14
CA GLY A 311 2.43 -1.78 21.70
C GLY A 311 2.44 -1.74 23.23
N PRO A 312 2.16 -0.57 23.82
CA PRO A 312 2.23 -0.37 25.26
C PRO A 312 1.23 -1.27 26.00
N SER A 313 1.68 -1.87 27.10
CA SER A 313 0.90 -2.70 28.02
C SER A 313 -0.18 -1.88 28.73
N SER A 314 -1.31 -1.64 28.07
CA SER A 314 -2.51 -0.98 28.61
C SER A 314 -2.24 0.20 29.56
N ALA A 315 -1.88 1.36 29.02
CA ALA A 315 -2.05 2.61 29.76
C ALA A 315 -3.55 2.94 29.85
N GLY A 316 -4.17 2.56 30.97
CA GLY A 316 -5.53 2.97 31.34
C GLY A 316 -6.65 2.13 30.71
N ARG A 317 -7.52 1.58 31.57
CA ARG A 317 -8.75 0.84 31.21
C ARG A 317 -9.76 1.61 30.35
N GLY A 318 -9.46 2.86 29.96
CA GLY A 318 -10.26 3.68 29.05
C GLY A 318 -9.85 3.63 27.57
N GLN A 319 -8.65 3.15 27.22
CA GLN A 319 -8.19 3.14 25.81
C GLN A 319 -8.32 1.77 25.13
N ALA A 320 -8.25 0.68 25.89
CA ALA A 320 -8.44 -0.67 25.37
C ALA A 320 -9.90 -0.99 24.99
N SER A 321 -10.89 -0.24 25.50
CA SER A 321 -12.30 -0.42 25.12
C SER A 321 -12.58 0.11 23.70
N ALA A 322 -11.85 1.13 23.23
CA ALA A 322 -12.01 1.68 21.88
C ALA A 322 -11.56 0.71 20.78
N LEU A 323 -10.68 -0.24 21.08
CA LEU A 323 -10.22 -1.28 20.12
C LEU A 323 -11.01 -2.60 20.21
N ARG A 324 -11.90 -2.76 21.20
CA ARG A 324 -12.70 -3.98 21.40
C ARG A 324 -14.20 -3.78 21.22
N ALA A 325 -14.66 -2.55 21.03
CA ALA A 325 -16.08 -2.20 20.89
C ALA A 325 -16.51 -1.88 19.44
N TRP A 326 -15.68 -2.19 18.44
CA TRP A 326 -15.95 -2.00 17.02
C TRP A 326 -15.49 -3.21 16.22
#